data_AF-A0A0N9ZRX7-F1
#
_entry.id   AF-A0A0N9ZRX7-F1
#
_cell.length_a   1.000
_cell.length_b   1.000
_cell.length_c   1.000
_cell.angle_alpha   90.00
_cell.angle_beta   90.00
_cell.angle_gamma   90.00
#
_symmetry.space_group_name_H-M   'P 1'
#
loop_
_entity.id
_entity.type
_entity.pdbx_description
1 polymer ?
#
loop_
_entity_poly.entity_id
_entity_poly.type
_entity_poly.pdbx_seq_one_letter_code
_entity_poly.pdbx_strand_id
1 'polypeptide(L)'
;MTEGLSLDGLCADLPPDQKVLRLLSDLVEWIQEWTAAGRYGWIFGPSPENTFSLDGDVVGFDLTGILDSESEKERIAVLSYLCRRMERVIEELIPTLIIIYEACKELDNPDFSNRLSNWLATAHKQNAIIVTMPQYASQLERPRTGKAMLEALPTQLLPPNLNMTQILHDGTF
;
A
#
# COMPACT_ATOMS: atom_id res chain seq x y z
N MET A 1 18.29 6.33 -4.56
CA MET A 1 19.31 5.94 -3.56
C MET A 1 18.66 5.99 -2.20
N THR A 2 17.96 4.91 -1.83
CA THR A 2 17.51 4.68 -0.47
C THR A 2 18.60 3.87 0.22
N GLU A 3 19.57 4.54 0.84
CA GLU A 3 20.41 3.87 1.83
C GLU A 3 19.49 3.53 3.00
N GLY A 4 19.07 2.26 3.06
CA GLY A 4 18.54 1.68 4.28
C GLY A 4 19.64 1.81 5.33
N LEU A 5 19.40 2.65 6.34
CA LEU A 5 20.21 2.69 7.55
C LEU A 5 20.14 1.30 8.19
N SER A 6 21.13 0.46 7.87
CA SER A 6 21.37 -0.79 8.56
C SER A 6 21.73 -0.46 10.00
N LEU A 7 20.82 -0.76 10.92
CA LEU A 7 21.02 -0.60 12.36
C LEU A 7 22.21 -1.43 12.87
N ASP A 8 22.64 -2.43 12.12
CA ASP A 8 23.72 -3.34 12.48
C ASP A 8 25.10 -2.65 12.51
N GLY A 9 25.29 -1.57 11.74
CA GLY A 9 26.57 -0.87 11.64
C GLY A 9 26.77 0.29 12.62
N LEU A 10 25.70 0.91 13.10
CA LEU A 10 25.79 2.23 13.76
C LEU A 10 26.04 2.16 15.28
N CYS A 11 25.78 1.02 15.90
CA CYS A 11 25.91 0.79 17.34
C CYS A 11 26.83 -0.37 17.70
N ALA A 12 27.57 -0.96 16.75
CA ALA A 12 28.37 -2.16 16.98
C ALA A 12 29.37 -1.96 18.13
N ASP A 13 30.06 -0.81 18.16
CA ASP A 13 31.21 -0.54 19.04
C ASP A 13 30.90 0.29 20.29
N LEU A 14 29.64 0.67 20.54
CA LEU A 14 29.26 1.49 21.69
C LEU A 14 29.09 0.67 23.00
N PRO A 15 29.38 1.22 24.18
CA PRO A 15 28.99 0.65 25.46
C PRO A 15 27.45 0.47 25.57
N PRO A 16 26.94 -0.52 26.33
CA PRO A 16 25.50 -0.81 26.41
C PRO A 16 24.62 0.39 26.78
N ASP A 17 25.08 1.24 27.71
CA ASP A 17 24.40 2.47 28.13
C ASP A 17 24.36 3.53 27.03
N GLN A 18 25.39 3.61 26.19
CA GLN A 18 25.43 4.52 25.05
C GLN A 18 24.64 4.01 23.84
N LYS A 19 24.53 2.69 23.65
CA LYS A 19 23.63 2.11 22.62
C LYS A 19 22.19 2.51 22.86
N VAL A 20 21.72 2.43 24.11
CA VAL A 20 20.35 2.82 24.48
C VAL A 20 20.11 4.31 24.21
N LEU A 21 21.03 5.17 24.63
CA LEU A 21 20.93 6.61 24.37
C LEU A 21 20.93 6.93 22.87
N ARG A 22 21.77 6.25 22.08
CA ARG A 22 21.82 6.42 20.62
C ARG A 22 20.51 6.01 19.95
N LEU A 23 19.97 4.85 20.32
CA LEU A 23 18.69 4.34 19.80
C LEU A 23 17.51 5.25 20.16
N LEU A 24 17.50 5.80 21.38
CA LEU A 24 16.49 6.76 21.79
C LEU A 24 16.58 8.05 20.97
N SER A 25 17.79 8.56 20.73
CA SER A 25 17.98 9.74 19.87
C SER A 25 17.53 9.48 18.43
N ASP A 26 17.88 8.32 17.85
CA ASP A 26 17.41 7.94 16.50
C ASP A 26 15.88 7.87 16.43
N LEU A 27 15.24 7.25 17.42
CA LEU A 27 13.79 7.16 17.49
C LEU A 27 13.14 8.55 17.58
N VAL A 28 13.73 9.44 18.39
CA VAL A 28 13.24 10.83 18.52
C VAL A 28 13.34 11.55 17.18
N GLU A 29 14.48 11.46 16.48
CA GLU A 29 14.64 12.06 15.16
C GLU A 29 13.64 11.49 14.15
N TRP A 30 13.43 10.18 14.14
CA TRP A 30 12.46 9.54 13.25
C TRP A 30 11.03 9.99 13.52
N ILE A 31 10.61 10.03 14.80
CA ILE A 31 9.26 10.46 15.17
C ILE A 31 9.07 11.94 14.87
N GLN A 32 10.10 12.78 15.08
CA GLN A 32 10.03 14.23 14.83
C GLN A 32 9.56 14.55 13.41
N GLU A 33 9.98 13.76 12.40
CA GLU A 33 9.54 13.94 11.01
C GLU A 33 8.02 13.82 10.82
N TRP A 34 7.34 13.05 11.67
CA TRP A 34 5.91 12.77 11.62
C TRP A 34 5.08 13.65 12.55
N THR A 35 5.73 14.46 13.39
CA THR A 35 5.03 15.44 14.23
C THR A 35 4.43 16.56 13.39
N ALA A 36 3.49 17.34 13.95
CA ALA A 36 2.86 18.47 13.25
C ALA A 36 3.86 19.51 12.70
N ALA A 37 5.05 19.62 13.29
CA ALA A 37 6.13 20.50 12.82
C ALA A 37 7.12 19.81 11.87
N GLY A 38 7.02 18.49 11.72
CA GLY A 38 7.87 17.68 10.85
C GLY A 38 7.41 17.71 9.40
N ARG A 39 8.30 17.27 8.49
CA ARG A 39 8.05 17.24 7.04
C ARG A 39 6.82 16.41 6.62
N TYR A 40 6.47 15.38 7.39
CA TYR A 40 5.30 14.53 7.16
C TYR A 40 4.13 14.87 8.09
N GLY A 41 4.25 15.96 8.85
CA GLY A 41 3.24 16.42 9.78
C GLY A 41 1.90 16.75 9.14
N TRP A 42 1.87 16.98 7.82
CA TRP A 42 0.64 17.21 7.09
C TRP A 42 -0.20 15.93 6.91
N ILE A 43 0.39 14.73 7.01
CA ILE A 43 -0.30 13.46 6.81
C ILE A 43 -1.07 13.06 8.07
N PHE A 44 -0.42 13.11 9.24
CA PHE A 44 -1.00 12.65 10.52
C PHE A 44 -1.04 13.70 11.64
N GLY A 45 -0.42 14.86 11.43
CA GLY A 45 -0.33 15.94 12.41
C GLY A 45 -1.33 17.10 12.35
N PRO A 46 -2.22 17.30 11.33
CA PRO A 46 -3.08 18.49 11.29
C PRO A 46 -4.16 18.54 12.38
N SER A 47 -4.60 17.38 12.86
CA SER A 47 -5.69 17.25 13.84
C SER A 47 -5.34 16.20 14.89
N PRO A 48 -5.52 16.50 16.19
CA PRO A 48 -5.40 15.48 17.25
C PRO A 48 -6.57 14.48 17.22
N GLU A 49 -7.68 14.84 16.58
CA GLU A 49 -8.83 13.97 16.39
C GLU A 49 -8.71 13.22 15.06
N ASN A 50 -8.96 11.91 15.10
CA ASN A 50 -9.02 11.08 13.91
C ASN A 50 -10.34 11.34 13.18
N THR A 51 -10.27 12.10 12.09
CA THR A 51 -11.41 12.42 11.22
C THR A 51 -11.65 11.39 10.12
N PHE A 52 -10.79 10.36 10.01
CA PHE A 52 -10.92 9.33 8.98
C PHE A 52 -11.97 8.28 9.40
N SER A 53 -13.09 8.24 8.67
CA SER A 53 -14.18 7.28 8.88
C SER A 53 -14.39 6.40 7.65
N LEU A 54 -14.78 5.15 7.91
CA LEU A 54 -15.23 4.18 6.91
C LEU A 54 -16.70 3.78 7.14
N ASP A 55 -17.45 4.54 7.94
CA ASP A 55 -18.77 4.13 8.44
C ASP A 55 -19.92 4.39 7.45
N GLY A 56 -19.63 5.00 6.30
CA GLY A 56 -20.61 5.25 5.25
C GLY A 56 -20.83 4.04 4.34
N ASP A 57 -22.02 3.93 3.74
CA ASP A 57 -22.35 2.86 2.79
C ASP A 57 -21.41 2.84 1.56
N VAL A 58 -20.91 4.01 1.16
CA VAL A 58 -19.95 4.17 0.08
C VAL A 58 -18.90 5.19 0.53
N VAL A 59 -17.62 4.80 0.49
CA VAL A 59 -16.50 5.66 0.83
C VAL A 59 -15.49 5.64 -0.30
N GLY A 60 -15.04 6.82 -0.72
CA GLY A 60 -14.05 6.99 -1.77
C GLY A 60 -12.89 7.86 -1.30
N PHE A 61 -11.68 7.47 -1.71
CA PHE A 61 -10.45 8.20 -1.41
C PHE A 61 -9.77 8.59 -2.71
N ASP A 62 -9.49 9.88 -2.87
CA ASP A 62 -8.56 10.35 -3.89
C ASP A 62 -7.13 10.22 -3.34
N LEU A 63 -6.35 9.33 -3.96
CA LEU A 63 -4.96 9.10 -3.61
C LEU A 63 -4.00 9.66 -4.65
N THR A 64 -4.46 10.33 -5.71
CA THR A 64 -3.60 10.79 -6.81
C THR A 64 -2.45 11.64 -6.30
N GLY A 65 -2.71 12.61 -5.42
CA GLY A 65 -1.66 13.46 -4.86
C GLY A 65 -0.64 12.70 -3.98
N ILE A 66 -1.05 11.60 -3.35
CA ILE A 66 -0.15 10.73 -2.58
C ILE A 66 0.67 9.87 -3.52
N LEU A 67 0.02 9.19 -4.47
CA LEU A 67 0.66 8.28 -5.41
C LEU A 67 1.67 9.00 -6.33
N ASP A 68 1.46 10.29 -6.59
CA ASP A 68 2.39 11.13 -7.35
C ASP A 68 3.42 11.86 -6.46
N SER A 69 3.42 11.64 -5.14
CA SER A 69 4.48 12.18 -4.26
C SER A 69 5.83 11.55 -4.61
N GLU A 70 6.89 12.36 -4.67
CA GLU A 70 8.27 11.89 -4.85
C GLU A 70 8.79 11.10 -3.64
N SER A 71 8.16 11.26 -2.46
CA SER A 71 8.58 10.59 -1.23
C SER A 71 7.96 9.20 -1.09
N GLU A 72 8.77 8.18 -1.30
CA GLU A 72 8.37 6.78 -1.08
C GLU A 72 7.87 6.54 0.35
N LYS A 73 8.48 7.20 1.35
CA LYS A 73 8.06 7.07 2.76
C LYS A 73 6.64 7.58 2.98
N GLU A 74 6.24 8.67 2.32
CA GLU A 74 4.88 9.22 2.41
C GLU A 74 3.87 8.24 1.81
N ARG A 75 4.16 7.74 0.59
CA ARG A 75 3.30 6.79 -0.11
C ARG A 75 3.07 5.53 0.72
N ILE A 76 4.15 4.90 1.18
CA ILE A 76 4.06 3.65 1.96
C ILE A 76 3.30 3.88 3.27
N ALA A 77 3.52 5.00 3.97
CA ALA A 77 2.86 5.26 5.24
C ALA A 77 1.33 5.41 5.09
N VAL A 78 0.89 6.19 4.09
CA VAL A 78 -0.54 6.39 3.81
C VAL A 78 -1.18 5.08 3.37
N LEU A 79 -0.58 4.38 2.41
CA LEU A 79 -1.11 3.10 1.92
C LEU A 79 -1.16 2.05 3.01
N SER A 80 -0.13 1.96 3.86
CA SER A 80 -0.11 1.03 4.99
C SER A 80 -1.22 1.31 5.99
N TYR A 81 -1.46 2.59 6.30
CA TYR A 81 -2.55 3.03 7.18
C TYR A 81 -3.92 2.69 6.57
N LEU A 82 -4.19 3.10 5.34
CA LEU A 82 -5.45 2.79 4.64
C LEU A 82 -5.67 1.28 4.58
N CYS A 83 -4.64 0.52 4.27
CA CYS A 83 -4.76 -0.91 4.20
C CYS A 83 -5.10 -1.53 5.56
N ARG A 84 -4.48 -1.03 6.63
CA ARG A 84 -4.81 -1.49 7.99
C ARG A 84 -6.24 -1.13 8.39
N ARG A 85 -6.76 0.03 7.96
CA ARG A 85 -8.15 0.44 8.20
C ARG A 85 -9.13 -0.47 7.46
N MET A 86 -8.88 -0.76 6.18
CA MET A 86 -9.70 -1.68 5.39
C MET A 86 -9.67 -3.11 5.95
N GLU A 87 -8.51 -3.61 6.37
CA GLU A 87 -8.40 -4.91 7.04
C GLU A 87 -9.34 -5.05 8.23
N ARG A 88 -9.44 -4.02 9.08
CA ARG A 88 -10.33 -4.08 10.25
C ARG A 88 -11.80 -4.18 9.84
N VAL A 89 -12.21 -3.50 8.78
CA VAL A 89 -13.58 -3.62 8.24
C VAL A 89 -13.84 -5.01 7.69
N ILE A 90 -12.88 -5.57 6.95
CA ILE A 90 -12.96 -6.93 6.42
C ILE A 90 -12.99 -7.98 7.55
N GLU A 91 -12.21 -7.78 8.62
CA GLU A 91 -12.17 -8.64 9.82
C GLU A 91 -13.52 -8.68 10.56
N GLU A 92 -14.33 -7.62 10.46
CA GLU A 92 -15.69 -7.57 11.02
C GLU A 92 -16.72 -8.41 10.21
N LEU A 93 -16.31 -9.01 9.09
CA LEU A 93 -17.12 -9.86 8.21
C LEU A 93 -18.36 -9.15 7.62
N ILE A 94 -18.35 -7.82 7.61
CA ILE A 94 -19.35 -7.01 6.93
C ILE A 94 -19.17 -7.22 5.41
N PRO A 95 -20.24 -7.52 4.64
CA PRO A 95 -20.15 -7.62 3.19
C PRO A 95 -19.52 -6.36 2.59
N THR A 96 -18.31 -6.47 2.05
CA THR A 96 -17.53 -5.29 1.64
C THR A 96 -17.07 -5.43 0.19
N LEU A 97 -17.35 -4.41 -0.63
CA LEU A 97 -16.78 -4.28 -1.98
C LEU A 97 -15.67 -3.25 -1.95
N ILE A 98 -14.45 -3.67 -2.28
CA ILE A 98 -13.27 -2.81 -2.36
C ILE A 98 -12.90 -2.66 -3.82
N ILE A 99 -12.92 -1.42 -4.32
CA ILE A 99 -12.49 -1.10 -5.68
C ILE A 99 -11.15 -0.39 -5.60
N ILE A 100 -10.14 -0.97 -6.22
CA ILE A 100 -8.79 -0.40 -6.29
C ILE A 100 -8.55 0.03 -7.74
N TYR A 101 -8.61 1.34 -7.95
CA TYR A 101 -8.28 1.96 -9.24
C TYR A 101 -6.78 2.23 -9.30
N GLU A 102 -6.12 1.91 -10.42
CA GLU A 102 -4.71 2.23 -10.67
C GLU A 102 -3.68 1.69 -9.64
N ALA A 103 -3.97 0.55 -9.02
CA ALA A 103 -3.09 -0.10 -8.05
C ALA A 103 -1.66 -0.41 -8.58
N CYS A 104 -1.46 -0.40 -9.89
CA CYS A 104 -0.27 -0.89 -10.57
C CYS A 104 1.01 -0.10 -10.27
N LYS A 105 0.94 1.20 -9.95
CA LYS A 105 2.13 1.99 -9.58
C LYS A 105 2.74 1.53 -8.24
N GLU A 106 1.92 1.18 -7.27
CA GLU A 106 2.36 0.83 -5.91
C GLU A 106 2.79 -0.63 -5.76
N LEU A 107 2.48 -1.44 -6.77
CA LEU A 107 2.84 -2.85 -6.78
C LEU A 107 4.31 -3.13 -7.11
N ASP A 108 5.07 -2.09 -7.45
CA ASP A 108 6.53 -2.17 -7.51
C ASP A 108 7.15 -2.27 -6.09
N ASN A 109 6.40 -1.92 -5.04
CA ASN A 109 6.81 -2.15 -3.65
C ASN A 109 6.51 -3.61 -3.23
N PRO A 110 7.51 -4.38 -2.77
CA PRO A 110 7.34 -5.79 -2.45
C PRO A 110 6.42 -6.04 -1.24
N ASP A 111 6.43 -5.16 -0.23
CA ASP A 111 5.59 -5.29 0.96
C ASP A 111 4.12 -5.09 0.60
N PHE A 112 3.82 -4.06 -0.19
CA PHE A 112 2.47 -3.79 -0.68
C PHE A 112 1.98 -4.88 -1.63
N SER A 113 2.82 -5.34 -2.56
CA SER A 113 2.48 -6.41 -3.50
C SER A 113 2.15 -7.72 -2.79
N ASN A 114 2.94 -8.12 -1.80
CA ASN A 114 2.65 -9.32 -1.02
C ASN A 114 1.33 -9.19 -0.25
N ARG A 115 1.08 -8.02 0.35
CA ARG A 115 -0.16 -7.76 1.09
C ARG A 115 -1.39 -7.79 0.20
N LEU A 116 -1.35 -7.12 -0.96
CA LEU A 116 -2.46 -7.11 -1.91
C LEU A 116 -2.71 -8.52 -2.46
N SER A 117 -1.66 -9.26 -2.81
CA SER A 117 -1.80 -10.65 -3.29
C SER A 117 -2.48 -11.54 -2.26
N ASN A 118 -2.10 -11.40 -0.98
CA ASN A 118 -2.74 -12.13 0.12
C ASN A 118 -4.23 -11.77 0.24
N TRP A 119 -4.56 -10.48 0.19
CA TRP A 119 -5.96 -10.04 0.22
C TRP A 119 -6.78 -10.58 -0.96
N LEU A 120 -6.26 -10.52 -2.19
CA LEU A 120 -6.94 -11.08 -3.36
C LEU A 120 -7.22 -12.58 -3.16
N ALA A 121 -6.26 -13.32 -2.61
CA ALA A 121 -6.42 -14.75 -2.33
C ALA A 121 -7.39 -15.06 -1.18
N THR A 122 -7.53 -14.19 -0.18
CA THR A 122 -8.33 -14.47 1.03
C THR A 122 -9.64 -13.68 1.14
N ALA A 123 -9.89 -12.68 0.30
CA ALA A 123 -11.07 -11.80 0.39
C ALA A 123 -12.39 -12.57 0.44
N HIS A 124 -12.52 -13.63 -0.38
CA HIS A 124 -13.72 -14.48 -0.41
C HIS A 124 -14.01 -15.18 0.93
N LYS A 125 -12.98 -15.42 1.76
CA LYS A 125 -13.12 -16.02 3.09
C LYS A 125 -13.60 -15.02 4.13
N GLN A 126 -13.47 -13.73 3.84
CA GLN A 126 -13.76 -12.64 4.77
C GLN A 126 -14.97 -11.82 4.33
N ASN A 127 -15.86 -12.41 3.52
CA ASN A 127 -17.07 -11.75 3.00
C ASN A 127 -16.76 -10.46 2.21
N ALA A 128 -15.60 -10.39 1.58
CA ALA A 128 -15.14 -9.25 0.82
C ALA A 128 -14.96 -9.61 -0.66
N ILE A 129 -15.24 -8.64 -1.52
CA ILE A 129 -14.92 -8.69 -2.96
C ILE A 129 -13.93 -7.58 -3.23
N ILE A 130 -12.82 -7.91 -3.89
CA ILE A 130 -11.83 -6.94 -4.33
C ILE A 130 -11.87 -6.88 -5.85
N VAL A 131 -12.05 -5.66 -6.38
CA VAL A 131 -12.05 -5.37 -7.80
C VAL A 131 -10.85 -4.47 -8.08
N THR A 132 -9.97 -4.90 -8.98
CA THR A 132 -8.83 -4.08 -9.42
C THR A 132 -9.11 -3.58 -10.83
N MET A 133 -8.90 -2.30 -11.09
CA MET A 133 -9.13 -1.71 -12.42
C MET A 133 -7.85 -1.00 -12.88
N PRO A 134 -6.98 -1.67 -13.65
CA PRO A 134 -5.86 -1.01 -14.31
C PRO A 134 -6.38 -0.05 -15.39
N GLN A 135 -5.70 1.09 -15.57
CA GLN A 135 -6.07 2.09 -16.57
C GLN A 135 -5.65 1.65 -17.97
N TYR A 136 -4.52 0.95 -18.08
CA TYR A 136 -3.97 0.45 -19.35
C TYR A 136 -3.59 -1.02 -19.23
N ALA A 137 -3.79 -1.78 -20.32
CA ALA A 137 -3.46 -3.20 -20.33
C ALA A 137 -1.95 -3.48 -20.18
N SER A 138 -1.09 -2.56 -20.63
CA SER A 138 0.37 -2.63 -20.44
C SER A 138 0.80 -2.59 -18.96
N GLN A 139 -0.08 -2.16 -18.05
CA GLN A 139 0.19 -2.25 -16.61
C GLN A 139 0.17 -3.70 -16.10
N LEU A 140 -0.52 -4.61 -16.82
CA LEU A 140 -0.54 -6.05 -16.54
C LEU A 140 0.63 -6.79 -17.19
N GLU A 141 1.37 -6.17 -18.12
CA GLU A 141 2.59 -6.75 -18.73
C GLU A 141 3.79 -6.72 -17.77
N ARG A 142 3.66 -6.12 -16.58
CA ARG A 142 4.72 -6.10 -15.57
C ARG A 142 4.88 -7.51 -14.95
N PRO A 143 6.05 -8.17 -15.06
CA PRO A 143 6.17 -9.62 -14.85
C PRO A 143 5.77 -10.13 -13.46
N ARG A 144 6.04 -9.35 -12.40
CA ARG A 144 5.76 -9.76 -11.01
C ARG A 144 4.32 -9.49 -10.62
N THR A 145 3.85 -8.29 -10.91
CA THR A 145 2.56 -7.78 -10.47
C THR A 145 1.41 -8.31 -11.31
N GLY A 146 1.55 -8.24 -12.64
CA GLY A 146 0.49 -8.63 -13.56
C GLY A 146 0.17 -10.12 -13.45
N LYS A 147 1.19 -10.96 -13.33
CA LYS A 147 1.02 -12.39 -13.12
C LYS A 147 0.30 -12.71 -11.81
N ALA A 148 0.74 -12.11 -10.69
CA ALA A 148 0.11 -12.33 -9.39
C ALA A 148 -1.36 -11.87 -9.37
N MET A 149 -1.67 -10.72 -9.98
CA MET A 149 -3.05 -10.23 -10.11
C MET A 149 -3.91 -11.14 -10.98
N LEU A 150 -3.41 -11.54 -12.15
CA LEU A 150 -4.17 -12.40 -13.08
C LEU A 150 -4.43 -13.80 -12.51
N GLU A 151 -3.46 -14.36 -11.78
CA GLU A 151 -3.61 -15.66 -11.11
C GLU A 151 -4.55 -15.59 -9.90
N ALA A 152 -4.56 -14.47 -9.18
CA ALA A 152 -5.38 -14.29 -7.98
C ALA A 152 -6.84 -13.87 -8.27
N LEU A 153 -7.14 -13.41 -9.50
CA LEU A 153 -8.47 -12.91 -9.88
C LEU A 153 -9.25 -13.97 -10.67
N PRO A 154 -10.21 -14.68 -10.03
CA PRO A 154 -10.98 -15.75 -10.68
C PRO A 154 -11.99 -15.21 -11.71
N THR A 155 -12.28 -13.90 -11.69
CA THR A 155 -13.24 -13.25 -12.59
C THR A 155 -12.57 -12.06 -13.25
N GLN A 156 -12.62 -12.01 -14.58
CA GLN A 156 -12.06 -10.94 -15.39
C GLN A 156 -13.17 -10.31 -16.23
N LEU A 157 -13.36 -9.00 -16.10
CA LEU A 157 -14.28 -8.22 -16.91
C LEU A 157 -13.49 -7.46 -17.97
N LEU A 158 -13.58 -7.91 -19.22
CA LEU A 158 -12.84 -7.34 -20.33
C LEU A 158 -13.77 -6.44 -21.14
N PRO A 159 -13.61 -5.11 -21.09
CA PRO A 159 -14.33 -4.23 -22.00
C PRO A 159 -13.90 -4.51 -23.45
N PRO A 160 -14.74 -4.20 -24.46
CA PRO A 160 -14.41 -4.42 -25.86
C PRO A 160 -13.22 -3.54 -26.28
N ASN A 161 -12.00 -4.08 -26.14
CA ASN A 161 -10.74 -3.47 -26.51
C ASN A 161 -9.77 -4.57 -27.01
N LEU A 162 -9.38 -4.49 -28.28
CA LEU A 162 -8.57 -5.51 -28.97
C LEU A 162 -7.23 -5.77 -28.27
N ASN A 163 -6.61 -4.75 -27.69
CA ASN A 163 -5.30 -4.88 -27.06
C ASN A 163 -5.35 -5.71 -25.76
N MET A 164 -6.46 -5.64 -25.01
CA MET A 164 -6.62 -6.37 -23.75
C MET A 164 -6.91 -7.86 -23.99
N THR A 165 -7.68 -8.17 -25.04
CA THR A 165 -7.93 -9.55 -25.47
C THR A 165 -6.63 -10.25 -25.89
N GLN A 166 -5.71 -9.52 -26.55
CA GLN A 166 -4.47 -10.08 -27.09
C GLN A 166 -3.45 -10.45 -26.01
N ILE A 167 -3.29 -9.62 -24.97
CA ILE A 167 -2.40 -9.90 -23.81
C ILE A 167 -2.81 -11.20 -23.09
N LEU A 168 -4.12 -11.47 -22.98
CA LEU A 168 -4.62 -12.70 -22.36
C LEU A 168 -4.52 -13.92 -23.27
N HIS A 169 -4.65 -13.73 -24.59
CA HIS A 169 -4.63 -14.82 -25.56
C HIS A 169 -3.22 -15.33 -25.85
N ASP A 170 -2.24 -14.43 -25.90
CA ASP A 170 -0.87 -14.74 -26.32
C ASP A 170 -0.01 -15.28 -25.16
N GLY A 171 -0.54 -15.31 -23.94
CA GLY A 171 0.15 -15.80 -22.74
C GLY A 171 1.54 -15.16 -22.55
N THR A 172 1.74 -13.97 -23.12
CA THR A 172 3.03 -13.30 -23.14
C THR A 172 3.16 -12.57 -21.81
N PHE A 173 3.99 -13.14 -20.94
CA PHE A 173 4.38 -12.62 -19.64
C PHE A 173 5.81 -12.08 -19.70
#